data_AF-A0AB74FCH1-F1
#
_entry.id   AF-A0AB74FCH1-F1
#
_cell.length_a   1.000
_cell.length_b   1.000
_cell.length_c   1.000
_cell.angle_alpha   90.00
_cell.angle_beta   90.00
_cell.angle_gamma   90.00
#
_symmetry.space_group_name_H-M   'P 1'
#
loop_
_entity.id
_entity.type
_entity.pdbx_description
1 polymer ?
#
loop_
_entity_poly.entity_id
_entity_poly.type
_entity_poly.pdbx_seq_one_letter_code
_entity_poly.pdbx_strand_id
1 'polypeptide(L)'
;MTPQALVLLAAALLLVPQRYRRLDQPGMSPVRWTGKLVAAPLSALVLTALWLLPLSVVVSAVVVAGTGALRWRRRRRSRVESEELDCTASGLDVVVGELRVGAHPVRAFEIAAVELNGAAGEAFAAIAARARLGVNVDRALPRSVPARAQWNRITRSWSLAQRHGLAVADLLDACRADLQERQQFTARVNAGLAGPRATAVVLTGLPVAGIGLGQMIGARPLSVLCAGGVGGALLVVGVTLACAGLLWADAITGKALR
;
A
#
# COMPACT_ATOMS: atom_id res chain seq x y z
N MET A 1 -11.05 12.50 -33.73
CA MET A 1 -10.44 12.06 -32.45
C MET A 1 -10.10 10.59 -32.59
N THR A 2 -8.82 10.23 -32.52
CA THR A 2 -8.37 8.87 -32.89
C THR A 2 -8.78 7.85 -31.81
N PRO A 3 -9.23 6.64 -32.19
CA PRO A 3 -9.65 5.58 -31.24
C PRO A 3 -8.53 5.18 -30.27
N GLN A 4 -7.29 5.45 -30.66
CA GLN A 4 -6.07 5.25 -29.86
C GLN A 4 -6.02 6.16 -28.62
N ALA A 5 -6.52 7.39 -28.71
CA ALA A 5 -6.59 8.33 -27.59
C ALA A 5 -7.60 7.86 -26.52
N LEU A 6 -8.69 7.20 -26.94
CA LEU A 6 -9.70 6.65 -26.05
C LEU A 6 -9.19 5.43 -25.27
N VAL A 7 -8.33 4.60 -25.87
CA VAL A 7 -7.72 3.43 -25.18
C VAL A 7 -6.69 3.89 -24.13
N LEU A 8 -5.89 4.91 -24.45
CA LEU A 8 -4.96 5.50 -23.47
C LEU A 8 -5.72 6.17 -22.32
N LEU A 9 -6.86 6.83 -22.62
CA LEU A 9 -7.71 7.45 -21.62
C LEU A 9 -8.46 6.42 -20.75
N ALA A 10 -8.92 5.31 -21.34
CA ALA A 10 -9.55 4.20 -20.62
C ALA A 10 -8.55 3.42 -19.74
N ALA A 11 -7.32 3.20 -20.23
CA ALA A 11 -6.24 2.62 -19.44
C ALA A 11 -5.82 3.54 -18.28
N ALA A 12 -5.74 4.86 -18.54
CA ALA A 12 -5.49 5.86 -17.50
C ALA A 12 -6.61 5.89 -16.45
N LEU A 13 -7.88 5.75 -16.85
CA LEU A 13 -9.02 5.73 -15.92
C LEU A 13 -9.12 4.44 -15.11
N LEU A 14 -8.77 3.28 -15.69
CA LEU A 14 -8.66 2.01 -14.94
C LEU A 14 -7.49 2.03 -13.94
N LEU A 15 -6.47 2.82 -14.23
CA LEU A 15 -5.35 3.13 -13.32
C LEU A 15 -5.66 4.31 -12.38
N VAL A 16 -6.84 4.94 -12.41
CA VAL A 16 -7.21 5.96 -11.42
C VAL A 16 -8.21 5.33 -10.46
N PRO A 17 -7.77 4.73 -9.34
CA PRO A 17 -8.69 4.24 -8.34
C PRO A 17 -9.35 5.44 -7.68
N GLN A 18 -10.67 5.41 -7.74
CA GLN A 18 -11.53 6.35 -7.07
C GLN A 18 -11.19 6.39 -5.58
N ARG A 19 -10.86 7.59 -5.12
CA ARG A 19 -10.55 7.94 -3.75
C ARG A 19 -11.77 7.67 -2.87
N TYR A 20 -11.90 6.45 -2.35
CA TYR A 20 -12.64 6.27 -1.10
C TYR A 20 -11.71 6.66 0.04
N ARG A 21 -11.69 7.97 0.30
CA ARG A 21 -11.27 8.53 1.59
C ARG A 21 -12.28 7.98 2.59
N ARG A 22 -11.89 6.95 3.36
CA ARG A 22 -12.60 6.60 4.59
C ARG A 22 -12.43 7.81 5.50
N LEU A 23 -13.44 8.66 5.51
CA LEU A 23 -13.68 9.53 6.64
C LEU A 23 -14.31 8.63 7.68
N ASP A 24 -13.59 8.37 8.76
CA ASP A 24 -14.18 7.88 9.99
C ASP A 24 -15.20 8.93 10.45
N GLN A 25 -16.49 8.59 10.34
CA GLN A 25 -17.55 9.28 11.07
C GLN A 25 -18.45 8.22 11.71
N PRO A 26 -18.67 8.29 13.03
CA PRO A 26 -19.61 7.43 13.71
C PRO A 26 -21.04 7.97 13.49
N GLY A 27 -21.94 7.08 13.06
CA GLY A 27 -23.38 7.29 13.12
C GLY A 27 -23.99 7.98 11.90
N MET A 28 -24.47 7.18 10.94
CA MET A 28 -25.77 7.31 10.25
C MET A 28 -25.80 6.31 9.07
N SER A 29 -26.97 5.71 8.83
CA SER A 29 -27.22 4.57 7.93
C SER A 29 -26.59 4.70 6.53
N PRO A 30 -25.94 3.64 6.00
CA PRO A 30 -25.33 3.71 4.67
C PRO A 30 -26.41 3.64 3.59
N VAL A 31 -26.71 4.78 2.96
CA VAL A 31 -27.30 4.79 1.62
C VAL A 31 -26.27 4.13 0.69
N ARG A 32 -26.55 2.88 0.28
CA ARG A 32 -25.77 2.09 -0.69
C ARG A 32 -25.89 2.70 -2.08
N TRP A 33 -25.30 3.87 -2.31
CA TRP A 33 -25.15 4.42 -3.64
C TRP A 33 -24.10 3.61 -4.40
N THR A 34 -24.62 2.91 -5.40
CA THR A 34 -24.05 1.69 -5.95
C THR A 34 -23.05 2.03 -7.05
N GLY A 35 -21.76 1.79 -6.80
CA GLY A 35 -20.67 1.92 -7.77
C GLY A 35 -20.78 1.03 -9.03
N LYS A 36 -21.91 0.35 -9.24
CA LYS A 36 -22.22 -0.40 -10.47
C LYS A 36 -22.62 0.50 -11.64
N LEU A 37 -23.08 1.74 -11.38
CA LEU A 37 -23.53 2.66 -12.44
C LEU A 37 -22.38 3.24 -13.30
N VAL A 38 -21.16 3.31 -12.77
CA VAL A 38 -19.98 3.78 -13.53
C VAL A 38 -19.19 2.61 -14.16
N ALA A 39 -19.27 1.40 -13.59
CA ALA A 39 -18.58 0.22 -14.12
C ALA A 39 -19.22 -0.37 -15.39
N ALA A 40 -20.55 -0.22 -15.54
CA ALA A 40 -21.30 -0.71 -16.70
C ALA A 40 -20.99 0.02 -18.03
N PRO A 41 -20.96 1.38 -18.10
CA PRO A 41 -20.61 2.06 -19.36
C PRO A 41 -19.12 1.88 -19.72
N LEU A 42 -18.24 1.75 -18.73
CA LEU A 42 -16.80 1.59 -18.94
C LEU A 42 -16.43 0.20 -19.47
N SER A 43 -17.13 -0.85 -19.00
CA SER A 43 -16.97 -2.22 -19.53
C SER A 43 -17.51 -2.35 -20.96
N ALA A 44 -18.62 -1.68 -21.28
CA ALA A 44 -19.15 -1.63 -22.65
C ALA A 44 -18.20 -0.90 -23.62
N LEU A 45 -17.55 0.18 -23.19
CA LEU A 45 -16.54 0.91 -23.96
C LEU A 45 -15.26 0.09 -24.19
N VAL A 46 -14.83 -0.69 -23.19
CA VAL A 46 -13.68 -1.59 -23.30
C VAL A 46 -13.98 -2.77 -24.24
N LEU A 47 -15.18 -3.35 -24.16
CA LEU A 47 -15.62 -4.45 -25.03
C LEU A 47 -15.77 -4.01 -26.50
N THR A 48 -16.24 -2.78 -26.74
CA THR A 48 -16.30 -2.20 -28.09
C THR A 48 -14.92 -1.86 -28.65
N ALA A 49 -13.99 -1.37 -27.83
CA ALA A 49 -12.59 -1.19 -28.25
C ALA A 49 -11.87 -2.53 -28.51
N LEU A 50 -12.21 -3.59 -27.76
CA LEU A 50 -11.70 -4.95 -27.95
C LEU A 50 -12.10 -5.57 -29.30
N TRP A 51 -13.25 -5.15 -29.83
CA TRP A 51 -13.83 -5.69 -31.06
C TRP A 51 -13.22 -5.08 -32.33
N LEU A 52 -12.60 -3.90 -32.24
CA LEU A 52 -12.02 -3.17 -33.38
C LEU A 52 -10.48 -3.17 -33.42
N LEU A 53 -9.79 -3.66 -32.39
CA LEU A 53 -8.32 -3.64 -32.30
C LEU A 53 -7.70 -5.04 -32.53
N PRO A 54 -6.47 -5.12 -33.11
CA PRO A 54 -5.77 -6.39 -33.23
C PRO A 54 -5.40 -6.96 -31.86
N LEU A 55 -5.48 -8.29 -31.75
CA LEU A 55 -5.30 -9.07 -30.51
C LEU A 55 -4.02 -8.70 -29.74
N SER A 56 -2.95 -8.31 -30.45
CA SER A 56 -1.66 -7.90 -29.86
C SER A 56 -1.76 -6.66 -28.96
N VAL A 57 -2.59 -5.67 -29.31
CA VAL A 57 -2.74 -4.44 -28.51
C VAL A 57 -3.55 -4.73 -27.25
N VAL A 58 -4.55 -5.61 -27.36
CA VAL A 58 -5.35 -6.07 -26.23
C VAL A 58 -4.49 -6.80 -25.21
N VAL A 59 -3.67 -7.76 -25.65
CA VAL A 59 -2.77 -8.53 -24.77
C VAL A 59 -1.80 -7.61 -24.05
N SER A 60 -1.16 -6.66 -24.75
CA SER A 60 -0.24 -5.71 -24.13
C SER A 60 -0.93 -4.76 -23.14
N ALA A 61 -2.12 -4.26 -23.46
CA ALA A 61 -2.89 -3.42 -22.54
C ALA A 61 -3.27 -4.19 -21.25
N VAL A 62 -3.67 -5.46 -21.39
CA VAL A 62 -3.97 -6.34 -20.23
C VAL A 62 -2.72 -6.60 -19.40
N VAL A 63 -1.57 -6.84 -20.01
CA VAL A 63 -0.31 -7.08 -19.31
C VAL A 63 0.15 -5.83 -18.54
N VAL A 64 0.09 -4.64 -19.16
CA VAL A 64 0.42 -3.37 -18.48
C VAL A 64 -0.56 -3.07 -17.35
N ALA A 65 -1.86 -3.17 -17.62
CA ALA A 65 -2.89 -2.91 -16.62
C ALA A 65 -2.82 -3.91 -15.45
N GLY A 66 -2.61 -5.19 -15.73
CA GLY A 66 -2.43 -6.24 -14.74
C GLY A 66 -1.19 -6.00 -13.87
N THR A 67 -0.05 -5.66 -14.49
CA THR A 67 1.20 -5.38 -13.77
C THR A 67 1.08 -4.11 -12.91
N GLY A 68 0.49 -3.05 -13.46
CA GLY A 68 0.20 -1.81 -12.74
C GLY A 68 -0.74 -2.02 -11.56
N ALA A 69 -1.83 -2.77 -11.75
CA ALA A 69 -2.79 -3.10 -10.71
C ALA A 69 -2.17 -3.96 -9.59
N LEU A 70 -1.34 -4.96 -9.93
CA LEU A 70 -0.63 -5.79 -8.96
C LEU A 70 0.38 -4.97 -8.16
N ARG A 71 1.18 -4.14 -8.83
CA ARG A 71 2.16 -3.25 -8.20
C ARG A 71 1.49 -2.26 -7.26
N TRP A 72 0.38 -1.67 -7.68
CA TRP A 72 -0.39 -0.77 -6.84
C TRP A 72 -1.00 -1.48 -5.65
N ARG A 73 -1.68 -2.62 -5.85
CA ARG A 73 -2.27 -3.39 -4.74
C ARG A 73 -1.21 -3.75 -3.70
N ARG A 74 -0.01 -4.16 -4.14
CA ARG A 74 1.12 -4.46 -3.25
C ARG A 74 1.63 -3.20 -2.52
N ARG A 75 1.88 -2.10 -3.23
CA ARG A 75 2.32 -0.82 -2.64
C ARG A 75 1.29 -0.20 -1.71
N ARG A 76 0.00 -0.36 -2.00
CA ARG A 76 -1.09 0.15 -1.15
C ARG A 76 -1.22 -0.67 0.12
N ARG A 77 -1.13 -2.01 0.01
CA ARG A 77 -1.15 -2.88 1.20
C ARG A 77 0.04 -2.57 2.12
N SER A 78 1.23 -2.36 1.56
CA SER A 78 2.40 -1.99 2.38
C SER A 78 2.27 -0.59 2.97
N ARG A 79 1.70 0.38 2.25
CA ARG A 79 1.48 1.74 2.78
C ARG A 79 0.52 1.75 3.96
N VAL A 80 -0.60 1.01 3.85
CA VAL A 80 -1.58 0.88 4.93
C VAL A 80 -0.92 0.21 6.14
N GLU A 81 -0.17 -0.87 5.92
CA GLU A 81 0.55 -1.56 7.00
C GLU A 81 1.62 -0.67 7.66
N SER A 82 2.37 0.13 6.89
CA SER A 82 3.34 1.09 7.44
C SER A 82 2.66 2.19 8.25
N GLU A 83 1.58 2.78 7.73
CA GLU A 83 0.81 3.83 8.42
C GLU A 83 0.24 3.30 9.75
N GLU A 84 -0.22 2.06 9.78
CA GLU A 84 -0.71 1.39 10.99
C GLU A 84 0.41 1.13 12.02
N LEU A 85 1.62 0.74 11.56
CA LEU A 85 2.79 0.60 12.42
C LEU A 85 3.25 1.95 12.98
N ASP A 86 3.20 3.02 12.18
CA ASP A 86 3.54 4.38 12.60
C ASP A 86 2.57 4.88 13.68
N CYS A 87 1.26 4.67 13.52
CA CYS A 87 0.27 4.97 14.57
C CYS A 87 0.51 4.15 15.84
N THR A 88 0.88 2.87 15.71
CA THR A 88 1.16 2.00 16.86
C THR A 88 2.42 2.46 17.63
N ALA A 89 3.47 2.84 16.90
CA ALA A 89 4.68 3.40 17.48
C ALA A 89 4.40 4.73 18.19
N SER A 90 3.63 5.62 17.55
CA SER A 90 3.20 6.89 18.15
C SER A 90 2.42 6.70 19.45
N GLY A 91 1.56 5.68 19.54
CA GLY A 91 0.84 5.38 20.79
C GLY A 91 1.75 4.80 21.87
N LEU A 92 2.71 3.95 21.50
CA LEU A 92 3.73 3.48 22.44
C LEU A 92 4.60 4.62 22.96
N ASP A 93 4.90 5.62 22.13
CA ASP A 93 5.63 6.81 22.54
C ASP A 93 4.91 7.55 23.68
N VAL A 94 3.58 7.69 23.56
CA VAL A 94 2.70 8.28 24.59
C VAL A 94 2.67 7.42 25.85
N VAL A 95 2.42 6.11 25.70
CA VAL A 95 2.36 5.18 26.84
C VAL A 95 3.67 5.19 27.64
N VAL A 96 4.81 5.09 26.96
CA VAL A 96 6.13 5.10 27.61
C VAL A 96 6.40 6.46 28.28
N GLY A 97 6.00 7.57 27.65
CA GLY A 97 6.09 8.90 28.23
C GLY A 97 5.33 9.00 29.56
N GLU A 98 4.07 8.60 29.57
CA GLU A 98 3.22 8.58 30.77
C GLU A 98 3.79 7.66 31.87
N LEU A 99 4.24 6.46 31.50
CA LEU A 99 4.85 5.51 32.42
C LEU A 99 6.14 6.04 33.06
N ARG A 100 6.98 6.76 32.29
CA ARG A 100 8.23 7.35 32.80
C ARG A 100 7.98 8.48 33.81
N VAL A 101 6.84 9.15 33.72
CA VAL A 101 6.40 10.16 34.70
C VAL A 101 5.72 9.50 35.92
N GLY A 102 5.63 8.15 35.93
CA GLY A 102 5.04 7.38 37.03
C GLY A 102 3.53 7.21 36.94
N ALA A 103 2.91 7.48 35.78
CA ALA A 103 1.48 7.27 35.61
C ALA A 103 1.11 5.78 35.71
N HIS A 104 -0.12 5.51 36.17
CA HIS A 104 -0.62 4.14 36.23
C HIS A 104 -0.71 3.53 34.81
N PRO A 105 -0.24 2.30 34.59
CA PRO A 105 -0.17 1.70 33.25
C PRO A 105 -1.49 1.69 32.48
N VAL A 106 -2.62 1.44 33.15
CA VAL A 106 -3.95 1.53 32.51
C VAL A 106 -4.25 2.93 31.97
N ARG A 107 -3.89 3.98 32.74
CA ARG A 107 -4.14 5.37 32.36
C ARG A 107 -3.29 5.77 31.15
N ALA A 108 -2.05 5.31 31.10
CA ALA A 108 -1.16 5.55 29.96
C ALA A 108 -1.76 5.00 28.65
N PHE A 109 -2.32 3.79 28.67
CA PHE A 109 -3.01 3.21 27.51
C PHE A 109 -4.31 3.94 27.14
N GLU A 110 -5.02 4.52 28.11
CA GLU A 110 -6.21 5.33 27.84
C GLU A 110 -5.88 6.66 27.19
N ILE A 111 -4.83 7.32 27.65
CA ILE A 111 -4.36 8.58 27.05
C ILE A 111 -3.96 8.30 25.59
N ALA A 112 -3.16 7.25 25.34
CA ALA A 112 -2.81 6.85 23.98
C ALA A 112 -4.03 6.49 23.12
N ALA A 113 -5.06 5.87 23.70
CA ALA A 113 -6.29 5.55 22.99
C ALA A 113 -7.13 6.78 22.60
N VAL A 114 -7.06 7.86 23.39
CA VAL A 114 -7.75 9.12 23.12
C VAL A 114 -6.99 9.97 22.10
N GLU A 115 -5.66 9.96 22.16
CA GLU A 115 -4.82 10.71 21.22
C GLU A 115 -4.80 10.10 19.82
N LEU A 116 -4.98 8.78 19.72
CA LEU A 116 -4.97 8.06 18.45
C LEU A 116 -6.37 7.79 17.93
N ASN A 117 -6.59 8.05 16.63
CA ASN A 117 -7.83 7.71 15.94
C ASN A 117 -7.73 6.36 15.21
N GLY A 118 -8.88 5.78 14.87
CA GLY A 118 -8.99 4.56 14.08
C GLY A 118 -8.55 3.30 14.80
N ALA A 119 -8.07 2.31 14.03
CA ALA A 119 -7.82 0.95 14.54
C ALA A 119 -6.74 0.86 15.63
N ALA A 120 -5.76 1.77 15.65
CA ALA A 120 -4.74 1.82 16.70
C ALA A 120 -5.31 2.30 18.03
N GLY A 121 -6.12 3.37 18.02
CA GLY A 121 -6.82 3.86 19.21
C GLY A 121 -7.77 2.82 19.79
N GLU A 122 -8.54 2.14 18.94
CA GLU A 122 -9.40 1.01 19.36
C GLU A 122 -8.61 -0.12 20.03
N ALA A 123 -7.42 -0.44 19.53
CA ALA A 123 -6.56 -1.47 20.12
C ALA A 123 -6.01 -1.05 21.48
N PHE A 124 -5.53 0.20 21.63
CA PHE A 124 -5.09 0.74 22.93
C PHE A 124 -6.26 0.78 23.93
N ALA A 125 -7.45 1.22 23.52
CA ALA A 125 -8.65 1.24 24.36
C ALA A 125 -9.04 -0.17 24.82
N ALA A 126 -9.02 -1.15 23.92
CA ALA A 126 -9.35 -2.54 24.25
C ALA A 126 -8.35 -3.16 25.24
N ILE A 127 -7.06 -2.82 25.13
CA ILE A 127 -6.02 -3.22 26.08
C ILE A 127 -6.27 -2.60 27.45
N ALA A 128 -6.49 -1.28 27.51
CA ALA A 128 -6.80 -0.58 28.76
C ALA A 128 -8.03 -1.15 29.47
N ALA A 129 -9.12 -1.38 28.72
CA ALA A 129 -10.37 -1.92 29.24
C ALA A 129 -10.18 -3.31 29.89
N ARG A 130 -9.37 -4.19 29.28
CA ARG A 130 -9.09 -5.51 29.87
C ARG A 130 -8.12 -5.46 31.03
N ALA A 131 -7.13 -4.56 30.97
CA ALA A 131 -6.21 -4.34 32.07
C ALA A 131 -6.94 -3.82 33.32
N ARG A 132 -7.95 -2.94 33.18
CA ARG A 132 -8.83 -2.51 34.29
C ARG A 132 -9.54 -3.67 34.98
N LEU A 133 -9.95 -4.67 34.21
CA LEU A 133 -10.66 -5.85 34.71
C LEU A 133 -9.72 -6.89 35.33
N GLY A 134 -8.40 -6.67 35.32
CA GLY A 134 -7.41 -7.65 35.78
C GLY A 134 -7.35 -8.91 34.90
N VAL A 135 -7.88 -8.85 33.68
CA VAL A 135 -7.94 -10.01 32.76
C VAL A 135 -6.76 -9.97 31.80
N ASN A 136 -6.27 -11.15 31.39
CA ASN A 136 -5.23 -11.29 30.37
C ASN A 136 -5.51 -10.43 29.12
N VAL A 137 -4.52 -9.63 28.76
CA VAL A 137 -4.55 -8.65 27.67
C VAL A 137 -4.30 -9.30 26.29
N ASP A 138 -3.77 -10.52 26.25
CA ASP A 138 -3.46 -11.26 25.01
C ASP A 138 -4.67 -11.46 24.06
N ARG A 139 -5.89 -11.38 24.61
CA ARG A 139 -7.16 -11.49 23.85
C ARG A 139 -7.90 -10.16 23.74
N ALA A 140 -7.27 -9.03 24.06
CA ALA A 140 -7.85 -7.70 23.96
C ALA A 140 -8.15 -7.27 22.53
N LEU A 141 -7.31 -7.73 21.59
CA LEU A 141 -7.24 -7.17 20.26
C LEU A 141 -8.48 -7.50 19.41
N PRO A 142 -9.19 -6.50 18.87
CA PRO A 142 -10.25 -6.71 17.89
C PRO A 142 -9.77 -7.60 16.72
N ARG A 143 -10.66 -8.41 16.17
CA ARG A 143 -10.32 -9.35 15.07
C ARG A 143 -9.84 -8.64 13.81
N SER A 144 -10.26 -7.39 13.62
CA SER A 144 -9.91 -6.53 12.49
C SER A 144 -8.66 -5.69 12.71
N VAL A 145 -7.97 -5.80 13.87
CA VAL A 145 -6.80 -4.97 14.13
C VAL A 145 -5.68 -5.31 13.15
N PRO A 146 -5.20 -4.31 12.40
CA PRO A 146 -4.07 -4.47 11.52
C PRO A 146 -2.77 -4.75 12.28
N ALA A 147 -1.73 -5.21 11.59
CA ALA A 147 -0.43 -5.50 12.20
C ALA A 147 -0.51 -6.39 13.47
N ARG A 148 -1.46 -7.34 13.50
CA ARG A 148 -1.80 -8.13 14.69
C ARG A 148 -0.60 -8.86 15.31
N ALA A 149 0.39 -9.24 14.49
CA ALA A 149 1.63 -9.82 14.97
C ALA A 149 2.39 -8.87 15.92
N GLN A 150 2.42 -7.56 15.62
CA GLN A 150 3.08 -6.56 16.45
C GLN A 150 2.31 -6.32 17.75
N TRP A 151 0.99 -6.18 17.67
CA TRP A 151 0.15 -6.07 18.85
C TRP A 151 0.24 -7.29 19.78
N ASN A 152 0.37 -8.50 19.22
CA ASN A 152 0.62 -9.70 20.00
C ASN A 152 1.97 -9.64 20.73
N ARG A 153 3.01 -9.01 20.15
CA ARG A 153 4.30 -8.83 20.83
C ARG A 153 4.17 -7.85 22.00
N ILE A 154 3.45 -6.75 21.83
CA ILE A 154 3.19 -5.74 22.88
C ILE A 154 2.36 -6.32 24.04
N THR A 155 1.29 -7.06 23.72
CA THR A 155 0.43 -7.67 24.76
C THR A 155 1.14 -8.79 25.51
N ARG A 156 1.99 -9.57 24.83
CA ARG A 156 2.85 -10.56 25.47
C ARG A 156 3.93 -9.95 26.35
N SER A 157 4.61 -8.89 25.90
CA SER A 157 5.62 -8.20 26.72
C SER A 157 5.00 -7.61 27.98
N TRP A 158 3.79 -7.03 27.86
CA TRP A 158 3.00 -6.62 29.01
C TRP A 158 2.65 -7.77 29.96
N SER A 159 2.11 -8.89 29.44
CA SER A 159 1.74 -10.03 30.30
C SER A 159 2.97 -10.62 31.00
N LEU A 160 4.11 -10.66 30.31
CA LEU A 160 5.38 -11.08 30.87
C LEU A 160 5.83 -10.14 31.99
N ALA A 161 5.72 -8.82 31.79
CA ALA A 161 6.04 -7.83 32.80
C ALA A 161 5.23 -8.03 34.08
N GLN A 162 3.92 -8.21 33.94
CA GLN A 162 3.01 -8.42 35.07
C GLN A 162 3.28 -9.73 35.80
N ARG A 163 3.55 -10.82 35.08
CA ARG A 163 3.82 -12.14 35.69
C ARG A 163 5.13 -12.18 36.47
N HIS A 164 6.14 -11.43 36.02
CA HIS A 164 7.48 -11.45 36.60
C HIS A 164 7.82 -10.20 37.43
N GLY A 165 6.87 -9.29 37.62
CA GLY A 165 7.08 -8.04 38.37
C GLY A 165 8.11 -7.11 37.72
N LEU A 166 8.31 -7.22 36.40
CA LEU A 166 9.26 -6.37 35.67
C LEU A 166 8.64 -4.98 35.46
N ALA A 167 9.49 -3.97 35.37
CA ALA A 167 9.07 -2.63 34.99
C ALA A 167 8.44 -2.67 33.58
N VAL A 168 7.11 -2.51 33.53
CA VAL A 168 6.33 -2.47 32.30
C VAL A 168 6.84 -1.38 31.36
N ALA A 169 7.29 -0.26 31.95
CA ALA A 169 7.89 0.85 31.22
C ALA A 169 9.08 0.40 30.36
N ASP A 170 10.03 -0.35 30.93
CA ASP A 170 11.25 -0.78 30.25
C ASP A 170 10.95 -1.76 29.11
N LEU A 171 10.02 -2.70 29.32
CA LEU A 171 9.64 -3.65 28.28
C LEU A 171 8.86 -3.01 27.12
N LEU A 172 8.02 -2.03 27.42
CA LEU A 172 7.32 -1.25 26.38
C LEU A 172 8.26 -0.28 25.67
N ASP A 173 9.24 0.28 26.37
CA ASP A 173 10.28 1.12 25.78
C ASP A 173 11.20 0.30 24.86
N ALA A 174 11.53 -0.94 25.22
CA ALA A 174 12.22 -1.86 24.31
C ALA A 174 11.38 -2.18 23.06
N CYS A 175 10.06 -2.35 23.19
CA CYS A 175 9.16 -2.54 22.05
C CYS A 175 9.08 -1.28 21.16
N ARG A 176 9.04 -0.09 21.77
CA ARG A 176 9.09 1.21 21.11
C ARG A 176 10.39 1.36 20.32
N ALA A 177 11.54 1.10 20.95
CA ALA A 177 12.85 1.18 20.32
C ALA A 177 13.00 0.23 19.13
N ASP A 178 12.57 -1.04 19.25
CA ASP A 178 12.56 -2.02 18.13
C ASP A 178 11.72 -1.50 16.94
N LEU A 179 10.57 -0.85 17.19
CA LEU A 179 9.76 -0.26 16.12
C LEU A 179 10.44 0.94 15.46
N GLN A 180 10.98 1.87 16.27
CA GLN A 180 11.66 3.06 15.76
C GLN A 180 12.91 2.68 14.96
N GLU A 181 13.68 1.68 15.40
CA GLU A 181 14.86 1.19 14.68
C GLU A 181 14.49 0.60 13.32
N ARG A 182 13.41 -0.19 13.23
CA ARG A 182 12.89 -0.73 11.96
C ARG A 182 12.46 0.36 11.00
N GLN A 183 11.78 1.40 11.49
CA GLN A 183 11.37 2.55 10.69
C GLN A 183 12.59 3.32 10.17
N GLN A 184 13.57 3.58 11.03
CA GLN A 184 14.80 4.26 10.65
C GLN A 184 15.61 3.44 9.64
N PHE A 185 15.71 2.12 9.83
CA PHE A 185 16.35 1.21 8.87
C PHE A 185 15.66 1.31 7.51
N THR A 186 14.33 1.21 7.47
CA THR A 186 13.53 1.34 6.25
C THR A 186 13.74 2.68 5.57
N ALA A 187 13.79 3.78 6.33
CA ALA A 187 14.05 5.12 5.82
C ALA A 187 15.46 5.24 5.21
N ARG A 188 16.48 4.72 5.91
CA ARG A 188 17.88 4.70 5.45
C ARG A 188 18.03 3.88 4.17
N VAL A 189 17.43 2.69 4.11
CA VAL A 189 17.45 1.85 2.89
C VAL A 189 16.73 2.55 1.73
N ASN A 190 15.56 3.16 1.98
CA ASN A 190 14.84 3.89 0.94
C ASN A 190 15.63 5.10 0.42
N ALA A 191 16.33 5.83 1.30
CA ALA A 191 17.20 6.93 0.92
C ALA A 191 18.40 6.44 0.09
N GLY A 192 19.05 5.34 0.51
CA GLY A 192 20.16 4.74 -0.23
C GLY A 192 19.76 4.22 -1.62
N LEU A 193 18.50 3.78 -1.78
CA LEU A 193 17.97 3.31 -3.06
C LEU A 193 17.41 4.42 -3.96
N ALA A 194 17.43 5.69 -3.53
CA ALA A 194 16.87 6.79 -4.32
C ALA A 194 17.60 6.98 -5.67
N GLY A 195 18.92 6.93 -5.67
CA GLY A 195 19.75 7.04 -6.88
C GLY A 195 19.50 5.90 -7.87
N PRO A 196 19.69 4.62 -7.47
CA PRO A 196 19.40 3.47 -8.32
C PRO A 196 17.95 3.41 -8.82
N ARG A 197 16.97 3.86 -8.01
CA ARG A 197 15.57 3.96 -8.45
C ARG A 197 15.37 5.04 -9.51
N ALA A 198 16.03 6.19 -9.38
CA ALA A 198 15.92 7.27 -10.35
C ALA A 198 16.45 6.84 -11.73
N THR A 199 17.63 6.19 -11.78
CA THR A 199 18.19 5.68 -13.04
C THR A 199 17.34 4.59 -13.65
N ALA A 200 16.80 3.67 -12.84
CA ALA A 200 15.87 2.66 -13.32
C ALA A 200 14.61 3.29 -13.94
N VAL A 201 14.05 4.36 -13.34
CA VAL A 201 12.91 5.09 -13.90
C VAL A 201 13.28 5.75 -15.23
N VAL A 202 14.46 6.38 -15.33
CA VAL A 202 14.93 7.00 -16.58
C VAL A 202 15.11 5.95 -17.69
N LEU A 203 15.82 4.85 -17.41
CA LEU A 203 16.05 3.78 -18.38
C LEU A 203 14.74 3.10 -18.81
N THR A 204 13.78 2.94 -17.90
CA THR A 204 12.47 2.38 -18.21
C THR A 204 11.59 3.37 -18.99
N GLY A 205 11.81 4.68 -18.84
CA GLY A 205 11.10 5.74 -19.56
C GLY A 205 11.64 5.98 -20.98
N LEU A 206 12.91 5.65 -21.23
CA LEU A 206 13.60 5.88 -22.50
C LEU A 206 12.87 5.29 -23.73
N PRO A 207 12.33 4.04 -23.71
CA PRO A 207 11.59 3.50 -24.84
C PRO A 207 10.32 4.29 -25.16
N VAL A 208 9.64 4.81 -24.12
CA VAL A 208 8.43 5.61 -24.29
C VAL A 208 8.77 6.97 -24.93
N ALA A 209 9.85 7.60 -24.46
CA ALA A 209 10.38 8.82 -25.07
C ALA A 209 10.79 8.59 -26.53
N GLY A 210 11.45 7.47 -26.83
CA GLY A 210 11.84 7.10 -28.20
C GLY A 210 10.66 6.89 -29.14
N ILE A 211 9.59 6.22 -28.68
CA ILE A 211 8.34 6.09 -29.46
C ILE A 211 7.71 7.47 -29.70
N GLY A 212 7.69 8.34 -28.70
CA GLY A 212 7.18 9.71 -28.81
C GLY A 212 7.94 10.53 -29.84
N LEU A 213 9.27 10.51 -29.78
CA LEU A 213 10.13 11.20 -30.76
C LEU A 213 9.94 10.63 -32.18
N GLY A 214 9.88 9.30 -32.33
CA GLY A 214 9.61 8.66 -33.62
C GLY A 214 8.25 9.02 -34.22
N GLN A 215 7.25 9.31 -33.37
CA GLN A 215 5.97 9.86 -33.82
C GLN A 215 6.09 11.30 -34.32
N MET A 216 6.80 12.16 -33.60
CA MET A 216 7.00 13.56 -33.99
C MET A 216 7.77 13.70 -35.29
N ILE A 217 8.72 12.80 -35.56
CA ILE A 217 9.50 12.74 -36.81
C ILE A 217 8.65 12.17 -37.97
N GLY A 218 7.44 11.67 -37.72
CA GLY A 218 6.52 11.18 -38.75
C GLY A 218 6.78 9.74 -39.19
N ALA A 219 7.65 8.98 -38.49
CA ALA A 219 7.91 7.57 -38.78
C ALA A 219 6.71 6.65 -38.48
N ARG A 220 5.64 7.20 -37.88
CA ARG A 220 4.39 6.50 -37.49
C ARG A 220 4.62 5.12 -36.85
N PRO A 221 5.51 4.96 -35.86
CA PRO A 221 5.80 3.65 -35.25
C PRO A 221 4.56 2.95 -34.67
N LEU A 222 3.59 3.71 -34.17
CA LEU A 222 2.32 3.20 -33.64
C LEU A 222 1.46 2.54 -34.72
N SER A 223 1.51 3.00 -35.98
CA SER A 223 0.76 2.32 -37.04
C SER A 223 1.37 0.96 -37.36
N VAL A 224 2.71 0.83 -37.30
CA VAL A 224 3.42 -0.44 -37.53
C VAL A 224 3.20 -1.42 -36.37
N LEU A 225 3.28 -0.94 -35.12
CA LEU A 225 3.05 -1.73 -33.91
C LEU A 225 1.59 -2.21 -33.81
N CYS A 226 0.63 -1.38 -34.25
CA CYS A 226 -0.81 -1.68 -34.23
C CYS A 226 -1.34 -2.26 -35.54
N ALA A 227 -0.53 -2.50 -36.57
CA ALA A 227 -0.99 -3.09 -37.83
C ALA A 227 -1.20 -4.62 -37.77
N GLY A 228 -0.78 -5.28 -36.68
CA GLY A 228 -0.75 -6.75 -36.59
C GLY A 228 0.49 -7.35 -37.25
N GLY A 229 0.65 -8.68 -37.16
CA GLY A 229 1.83 -9.39 -37.68
C GLY A 229 3.08 -9.24 -36.81
N VAL A 230 4.26 -9.06 -37.44
CA VAL A 230 5.57 -8.97 -36.76
C VAL A 230 5.63 -7.79 -35.77
N GLY A 231 5.08 -6.63 -36.14
CA GLY A 231 5.01 -5.46 -35.26
C GLY A 231 4.18 -5.70 -33.99
N GLY A 232 3.09 -6.46 -34.11
CA GLY A 232 2.29 -6.87 -32.95
C GLY A 232 3.02 -7.86 -32.04
N ALA A 233 3.79 -8.80 -32.61
CA ALA A 233 4.60 -9.74 -31.83
C ALA A 233 5.71 -9.01 -31.05
N LEU A 234 6.43 -8.08 -31.68
CA LEU A 234 7.43 -7.25 -31.01
C LEU A 234 6.84 -6.39 -29.89
N LEU A 235 5.62 -5.85 -30.09
CA LEU A 235 4.92 -5.09 -29.06
C LEU A 235 4.62 -5.95 -27.82
N VAL A 236 4.11 -7.17 -28.02
CA VAL A 236 3.83 -8.10 -26.91
C VAL A 236 5.12 -8.50 -26.19
N VAL A 237 6.17 -8.84 -26.93
CA VAL A 237 7.47 -9.21 -26.35
C VAL A 237 8.07 -8.05 -25.56
N GLY A 238 8.09 -6.83 -26.12
CA GLY A 238 8.64 -5.65 -25.44
C GLY A 238 7.88 -5.31 -24.15
N VAL A 239 6.54 -5.35 -24.20
CA VAL A 239 5.69 -5.06 -23.03
C VAL A 239 5.84 -6.11 -21.94
N THR A 240 5.89 -7.39 -22.32
CA THR A 240 6.09 -8.49 -21.35
C THR A 240 7.47 -8.41 -20.71
N LEU A 241 8.53 -8.14 -21.48
CA LEU A 241 9.88 -7.95 -20.94
C LEU A 241 9.95 -6.74 -19.99
N ALA A 242 9.35 -5.61 -20.36
CA ALA A 242 9.32 -4.42 -19.53
C ALA A 242 8.56 -4.68 -18.21
N CYS A 243 7.40 -5.34 -18.28
CA CYS A 243 6.63 -5.71 -17.10
C CYS A 243 7.39 -6.70 -16.20
N ALA A 244 8.04 -7.71 -16.79
CA ALA A 244 8.88 -8.65 -16.05
C ALA A 244 10.04 -7.93 -15.34
N GLY A 245 10.74 -7.03 -16.04
CA GLY A 245 11.82 -6.21 -15.46
C GLY A 245 11.34 -5.33 -14.30
N LEU A 246 10.19 -4.69 -14.44
CA LEU A 246 9.56 -3.88 -13.38
C LEU A 246 9.18 -4.71 -12.14
N LEU A 247 8.64 -5.92 -12.36
CA LEU A 247 8.30 -6.85 -11.28
C LEU A 247 9.54 -7.39 -10.58
N TRP A 248 10.60 -7.68 -11.34
CA TRP A 248 11.86 -8.17 -10.79
C TRP A 248 12.58 -7.10 -9.98
N ALA A 249 12.63 -5.86 -10.48
CA ALA A 249 13.19 -4.72 -9.75
C ALA A 249 12.43 -4.45 -8.44
N ASP A 250 11.09 -4.54 -8.46
CA ASP A 250 10.28 -4.45 -7.24
C ASP A 250 10.53 -5.60 -6.27
N ALA A 251 10.72 -6.83 -6.78
CA ALA A 251 11.00 -7.99 -5.97
C ALA A 251 12.38 -7.89 -5.29
N ILE A 252 13.41 -7.43 -6.00
CA ILE A 252 14.76 -7.17 -5.44
C ILE A 252 14.66 -6.09 -4.37
N THR A 253 14.01 -4.98 -4.68
CA THR A 253 13.82 -3.86 -3.75
C THR A 253 13.04 -4.29 -2.50
N GLY A 254 12.01 -5.13 -2.66
CA GLY A 254 11.22 -5.64 -1.55
C GLY A 254 11.98 -6.65 -0.67
N LYS A 255 12.94 -7.39 -1.23
CA LYS A 255 13.84 -8.27 -0.46
C LYS A 255 14.86 -7.48 0.35
N ALA A 256 15.35 -6.35 -0.17
CA ALA A 256 16.29 -5.48 0.56
C ALA A 256 15.66 -4.76 1.76
N LEU A 257 14.33 -4.73 1.85
CA LEU A 257 13.57 -4.09 2.93
C LEU A 257 13.08 -5.08 4.02
N ARG A 258 13.35 -6.39 3.87
CA ARG A 258 13.02 -7.44 4.85
C ARG A 258 14.27 -7.94 5.54
#